data_AF-A0A248TH39-F1
#
_entry.id   AF-A0A248TH39-F1
#
_cell.length_a   1.000
_cell.length_b   1.000
_cell.length_c   1.000
_cell.angle_alpha   90.00
_cell.angle_beta   90.00
_cell.angle_gamma   90.00
#
_symmetry.space_group_name_H-M   'P 1'
#
loop_
_entity.id
_entity.type
_entity.pdbx_description
1 polymer ?
#
loop_
_entity_poly.entity_id
_entity_poly.type
_entity_poly.pdbx_seq_one_letter_code
_entity_poly.pdbx_strand_id
1 'polypeptide(L)'
;MNGIVIIFFSLLVLSLILIFFTISTLPQLGDERKKLIKMKAQSYSFAVVIAVLVLEMGKKVYSAFWGSNTYEGISPFSFLLSICIIYLITLLFYKRKYGN
;
A
#
# COMPACT_ATOMS: atom_id res chain seq x y z
N MET A 1 19.47 15.28 -10.39
CA MET A 1 18.21 14.71 -9.85
C MET A 1 18.01 15.27 -8.45
N ASN A 2 16.83 15.82 -8.14
CA ASN A 2 16.53 16.37 -6.81
C ASN A 2 16.65 15.27 -5.75
N GLY A 3 17.34 15.52 -4.64
CA GLY A 3 17.61 14.51 -3.59
C GLY A 3 16.34 13.85 -3.04
N ILE A 4 15.23 14.58 -3.00
CA ILE A 4 13.90 14.07 -2.60
C ILE A 4 13.42 12.95 -3.52
N VAL A 5 13.63 13.07 -4.83
CA VAL A 5 13.22 12.07 -5.82
C VAL A 5 14.04 10.78 -5.66
N ILE A 6 15.32 10.92 -5.33
CA ILE A 6 16.22 9.77 -5.09
C ILE A 6 15.78 8.99 -3.86
N ILE A 7 15.47 9.68 -2.75
CA ILE A 7 14.99 9.06 -1.51
C ILE A 7 13.64 8.37 -1.73
N PHE A 8 12.75 8.98 -2.51
CA PHE A 8 11.46 8.38 -2.84
C PHE A 8 11.63 7.08 -3.64
N PHE A 9 12.43 7.11 -4.70
CA PHE A 9 12.68 5.92 -5.53
C PHE A 9 13.39 4.81 -4.74
N SER A 10 14.33 5.17 -3.86
CA SER A 10 15.01 4.18 -3.01
C SER A 10 14.06 3.51 -2.02
N LEU A 11 13.14 4.26 -1.39
CA LEU A 11 12.11 3.71 -0.52
C LEU A 11 11.11 2.80 -1.27
N LEU A 12 10.75 3.19 -2.49
CA LEU A 12 9.88 2.39 -3.35
C LEU A 12 10.55 1.06 -3.71
N VAL A 13 11.80 1.10 -4.20
CA VAL A 13 12.58 -0.08 -4.54
C VAL A 13 12.78 -0.97 -3.31
N LEU A 14 13.11 -0.39 -2.15
CA LEU A 14 13.26 -1.13 -0.90
C LEU A 14 11.97 -1.84 -0.50
N SER A 15 10.82 -1.18 -0.63
CA SER A 15 9.50 -1.77 -0.35
C SER A 15 9.19 -2.94 -1.28
N LEU A 16 9.50 -2.81 -2.57
CA LEU A 16 9.33 -3.90 -3.53
C LEU A 16 10.22 -5.10 -3.22
N ILE A 17 11.49 -4.86 -2.87
CA ILE A 17 12.43 -5.92 -2.46
C ILE A 17 11.90 -6.66 -1.24
N LEU A 18 11.44 -5.93 -0.22
CA LEU A 18 10.86 -6.51 1.00
C LEU A 18 9.60 -7.32 0.72
N ILE A 19 8.73 -6.85 -0.18
CA ILE A 19 7.54 -7.60 -0.61
C ILE A 19 7.96 -8.91 -1.29
N PHE A 20 8.89 -8.84 -2.24
CA PHE A 20 9.37 -10.02 -2.97
C PHE A 20 10.03 -11.04 -2.03
N PHE A 21 10.90 -10.56 -1.13
CA PHE A 21 11.53 -11.38 -0.11
C PHE A 21 10.48 -12.04 0.80
N THR A 22 9.50 -11.28 1.26
CA THR A 22 8.42 -11.81 2.10
C THR A 22 7.65 -12.90 1.36
N ILE A 23 7.26 -12.69 0.10
CA ILE A 23 6.60 -13.70 -0.74
C ILE A 23 7.49 -14.94 -0.95
N SER A 24 8.80 -14.75 -1.12
CA SER A 24 9.77 -15.84 -1.29
C SER A 24 10.02 -16.65 -0.01
N THR A 25 9.76 -16.08 1.17
CA THR A 25 9.82 -16.80 2.45
C THR A 25 8.52 -17.53 2.83
N LEU A 26 7.41 -17.26 2.14
CA LEU A 26 6.15 -18.00 2.31
C LEU A 26 6.14 -19.49 1.88
N PRO A 27 7.00 -20.02 0.96
CA PRO A 27 6.98 -21.42 0.54
C PRO A 27 7.27 -22.43 1.66
N GLN A 28 7.81 -21.99 2.80
CA GLN A 28 7.98 -22.85 3.98
C GLN A 28 6.64 -23.20 4.65
N LEU A 29 5.56 -22.52 4.27
CA LEU A 29 4.19 -22.81 4.69
C LEU A 29 3.48 -23.61 3.60
N GLY A 30 2.77 -24.67 4.00
CA GLY A 30 1.96 -25.48 3.08
C GLY A 30 1.07 -24.63 2.16
N ASP A 31 0.83 -25.11 0.94
CA ASP A 31 0.26 -24.31 -0.17
C ASP A 31 -1.07 -23.61 0.17
N GLU A 32 -1.92 -24.23 0.98
CA GLU A 32 -3.19 -23.63 1.42
C GLU A 32 -2.99 -22.41 2.35
N ARG A 33 -2.04 -22.48 3.28
CA ARG A 33 -1.74 -21.39 4.22
C ARG A 33 -1.14 -20.19 3.48
N LYS A 34 -0.26 -20.45 2.51
CA LYS A 34 0.31 -19.43 1.63
C LYS A 34 -0.78 -18.67 0.85
N LYS A 35 -1.74 -19.40 0.29
CA LYS A 35 -2.86 -18.79 -0.46
C LYS A 35 -3.73 -17.93 0.46
N LEU A 36 -4.04 -18.40 1.67
CA LEU A 36 -4.79 -17.65 2.67
C LEU A 36 -4.08 -16.35 3.09
N ILE A 37 -2.78 -16.40 3.35
CA ILE A 37 -2.00 -15.22 3.76
C ILE A 37 -1.99 -14.17 2.65
N LYS A 38 -1.70 -14.59 1.40
CA LYS A 38 -1.71 -13.68 0.25
C LYS A 38 -3.09 -13.05 0.06
N MET A 39 -4.15 -13.86 0.10
CA MET A 39 -5.52 -13.39 -0.10
C MET A 39 -5.91 -12.37 0.97
N LYS A 40 -5.66 -12.65 2.26
CA LYS A 40 -5.98 -11.70 3.34
C LYS A 40 -5.17 -10.42 3.25
N ALA A 41 -3.89 -10.50 2.91
CA ALA A 41 -3.05 -9.32 2.75
C ALA A 41 -3.51 -8.44 1.58
N GLN A 42 -3.86 -9.05 0.45
CA GLN A 42 -4.39 -8.36 -0.72
C GLN A 42 -5.76 -7.72 -0.44
N SER A 43 -6.71 -8.47 0.14
CA SER A 43 -8.05 -7.96 0.44
C SER A 43 -8.02 -6.79 1.43
N TYR A 44 -7.19 -6.87 2.47
CA TYR A 44 -7.09 -5.77 3.44
C TYR A 44 -6.45 -4.52 2.82
N SER A 45 -5.37 -4.69 2.05
CA SER A 45 -4.73 -3.57 1.37
C SER A 45 -5.66 -2.92 0.34
N PHE A 46 -6.45 -3.74 -0.37
CA PHE A 46 -7.48 -3.26 -1.29
C PHE A 46 -8.57 -2.45 -0.58
N ALA A 47 -9.02 -2.91 0.59
CA ALA A 47 -9.99 -2.16 1.41
C ALA A 47 -9.43 -0.79 1.86
N VAL A 48 -8.15 -0.74 2.24
CA VAL A 48 -7.48 0.53 2.59
C VAL A 48 -7.39 1.46 1.38
N VAL A 49 -7.04 0.94 0.19
CA VAL A 49 -7.03 1.72 -1.06
C VAL A 49 -8.41 2.31 -1.34
N ILE A 50 -9.48 1.52 -1.24
CA ILE A 50 -10.85 2.00 -1.42
C ILE A 50 -11.17 3.11 -0.42
N ALA A 51 -10.87 2.92 0.86
CA ALA A 51 -11.13 3.92 1.89
C ALA A 51 -10.43 5.26 1.59
N VAL A 52 -9.15 5.21 1.16
CA VAL A 52 -8.41 6.41 0.77
C VAL A 52 -9.04 7.08 -0.46
N LEU A 53 -9.44 6.31 -1.47
CA LEU A 53 -10.10 6.85 -2.67
C LEU A 53 -11.46 7.49 -2.36
N VAL A 54 -12.24 6.92 -1.45
CA VAL A 54 -13.52 7.50 -1.00
C VAL A 54 -13.28 8.82 -0.28
N LEU A 55 -12.27 8.90 0.59
CA LEU A 55 -11.90 10.15 1.25
C LEU A 55 -11.40 11.20 0.27
N GLU A 56 -10.60 10.79 -0.72
CA GLU A 56 -10.08 11.68 -1.77
C GLU A 56 -11.21 12.26 -2.62
N MET A 57 -12.17 11.42 -2.98
CA MET A 57 -13.38 11.85 -3.68
C MET A 57 -14.20 12.84 -2.82
N GLY A 58 -14.38 12.55 -1.53
CA GLY A 58 -15.06 13.43 -0.59
C GLY A 58 -14.40 14.81 -0.48
N LYS A 59 -13.07 14.86 -0.35
CA LYS A 59 -12.30 16.12 -0.31
C LYS A 59 -12.43 16.92 -1.61
N LYS A 60 -12.37 16.24 -2.76
CA LYS A 60 -12.54 16.88 -4.07
C LYS A 60 -13.93 17.50 -4.21
N VAL A 61 -14.97 16.76 -3.83
CA VAL A 61 -16.36 17.26 -3.83
C VAL A 61 -16.50 18.43 -2.85
N TYR A 62 -16.03 18.29 -1.62
CA TYR A 62 -16.11 19.36 -0.62
C TYR A 62 -15.40 20.65 -1.08
N SER A 63 -14.20 20.53 -1.65
CA SER A 63 -13.47 21.69 -2.18
C SER A 63 -14.17 22.33 -3.37
N ALA A 64 -14.83 21.53 -4.23
CA ALA A 64 -15.56 22.04 -5.40
C ALA A 64 -16.85 22.78 -5.03
N PHE A 65 -17.56 22.36 -3.97
CA PHE A 65 -18.84 22.98 -3.59
C PHE A 65 -18.70 24.04 -2.48
N TRP A 66 -17.77 23.87 -1.53
CA TRP A 66 -17.64 24.72 -0.34
C TRP A 66 -16.28 25.43 -0.23
N GLY A 67 -15.27 25.01 -0.99
CA GLY A 67 -13.89 25.50 -0.87
C GLY A 67 -13.47 26.47 -1.97
N SER A 68 -12.22 26.95 -1.88
CA SER A 68 -11.59 27.88 -2.84
C SER A 68 -11.19 27.25 -4.18
N ASN A 69 -11.69 26.06 -4.51
CA ASN A 69 -11.36 25.30 -5.73
C ASN A 69 -9.87 24.98 -5.94
N THR A 70 -9.04 25.11 -4.90
CA THR A 70 -7.58 24.89 -4.92
C THR A 70 -7.22 23.51 -4.35
N TYR A 71 -7.91 22.45 -4.78
CA TYR A 71 -7.55 21.09 -4.38
C TYR A 71 -6.57 20.48 -5.38
N GLU A 72 -5.29 20.42 -5.02
CA GLU A 72 -4.23 19.85 -5.87
C GLU A 72 -4.25 18.31 -5.92
N GLY A 73 -5.04 17.67 -5.06
CA GLY A 73 -5.15 16.21 -5.00
C GLY A 73 -3.91 15.52 -4.42
N ILE A 74 -4.01 14.20 -4.25
CA ILE A 74 -2.85 13.38 -3.91
C ILE A 74 -1.99 13.15 -5.16
N SER A 75 -0.69 13.41 -5.04
CA SER A 75 0.25 13.09 -6.11
C SER A 75 0.26 11.56 -6.38
N PRO A 76 0.23 11.12 -7.65
CA PRO A 76 0.21 9.70 -7.99
C PRO A 76 1.38 8.92 -7.36
N PHE A 77 2.54 9.57 -7.22
CA PHE A 77 3.72 8.99 -6.59
C PHE A 77 3.51 8.77 -5.08
N SER A 78 3.09 9.80 -4.34
CA SER A 78 2.82 9.66 -2.89
C SER A 78 1.78 8.58 -2.61
N PHE A 79 0.73 8.50 -3.44
CA PHE A 79 -0.29 7.46 -3.33
C PHE A 79 0.31 6.06 -3.51
N LEU A 80 1.12 5.86 -4.55
CA LEU A 80 1.74 4.57 -4.86
C LEU A 80 2.65 4.09 -3.72
N LEU A 81 3.45 4.99 -3.13
CA LEU A 81 4.33 4.67 -2.01
C LEU A 81 3.52 4.29 -0.76
N SER A 82 2.47 5.04 -0.43
CA SER A 82 1.58 4.70 0.69
C SER A 82 0.97 3.32 0.53
N ILE A 83 0.49 2.96 -0.67
CA ILE A 83 -0.09 1.64 -0.92
C ILE A 83 0.95 0.53 -0.76
N CYS A 84 2.17 0.74 -1.28
CA CYS A 84 3.26 -0.22 -1.13
C CYS A 84 3.59 -0.49 0.35
N ILE A 85 3.68 0.58 1.15
CA ILE A 85 3.96 0.48 2.59
C ILE A 85 2.82 -0.23 3.32
N ILE A 86 1.56 0.16 3.06
CA ILE A 86 0.39 -0.47 3.67
C ILE A 86 0.35 -1.96 3.34
N TYR A 87 0.57 -2.32 2.07
CA TYR A 87 0.60 -3.71 1.64
C TYR A 87 1.71 -4.50 2.32
N LEU A 88 2.91 -3.93 2.40
CA LEU A 88 4.06 -4.55 3.07
C LEU A 88 3.78 -4.81 4.55
N ILE A 89 3.28 -3.81 5.29
CA ILE A 89 2.92 -3.94 6.71
C ILE A 89 1.87 -5.03 6.90
N THR A 90 0.83 -5.00 6.07
CA THR A 90 -0.27 -5.97 6.10
C THR A 90 0.23 -7.40 5.82
N LEU A 91 1.09 -7.55 4.82
CA LEU A 91 1.70 -8.83 4.45
C LEU A 91 2.57 -9.38 5.58
N LEU A 92 3.41 -8.55 6.21
CA LEU A 92 4.23 -8.94 7.35
C LEU A 92 3.37 -9.33 8.56
N PHE A 93 2.32 -8.56 8.84
CA PHE A 93 1.39 -8.86 9.93
C PHE A 93 0.71 -10.23 9.75
N TYR A 94 0.18 -10.51 8.56
CA TYR A 94 -0.46 -11.80 8.28
C TYR A 94 0.53 -12.95 8.18
N LYS A 95 1.75 -12.72 7.67
CA LYS A 95 2.83 -13.71 7.75
C LYS A 95 3.13 -14.06 9.21
N ARG A 96 3.24 -13.09 10.12
CA ARG A 96 3.49 -13.37 11.54
C ARG A 96 2.30 -14.06 12.22
N LYS A 97 1.07 -13.72 11.83
CA LYS A 97 -0.15 -14.25 12.44
C LYS A 97 -0.48 -15.69 12.03
N TYR A 98 -0.25 -16.04 10.76
CA TYR A 98 -0.60 -17.35 10.19
C TYR A 98 0.63 -18.19 9.81
N GLY A 99 1.82 -17.66 10.11
CA GLY A 99 3.12 -18.27 9.82
C GLY A 99 3.58 -19.33 10.82
N ASN A 100 2.93 -19.41 12.00
CA ASN A 100 3.15 -20.44 13.00
C ASN A 100 2.29 -21.68 12.71
#